data_AF-M1KKS4-F1
#
_entry.id   AF-M1KKS4-F1
#
_cell.length_a   1.000
_cell.length_b   1.000
_cell.length_c   1.000
_cell.angle_alpha   90.00
_cell.angle_beta   90.00
_cell.angle_gamma   90.00
#
_symmetry.space_group_name_H-M   'P 1'
#
loop_
_entity.id
_entity.type
_entity.pdbx_description
1 polymer ?
#
loop_
_entity_poly.entity_id
_entity_poly.type
_entity_poly.pdbx_seq_one_letter_code
_entity_poly.pdbx_strand_id
1 'polypeptide(L)'
;MDVQKIVDAIRSNDIDTNKAAIESVYAHYGMLTERDVEDLTPSLVYYLWKLPKFTAQKQFVLELLSHTDQRLRHSLLMYLVERWSDIPLVRTDKFYYLVKRILEYYTLDVETVSHLFNIASNTELRAFVVRCVVDRLGEIDEEMEHFLAEFISKCPPPLLLSFGSLRLSKEAVLKYAGSKETGKKNRAVLCSIIK
;
A
#
# COMPACT_ATOMS: atom_id res chain seq x y z
N MET A 1 -29.39 1.45 0.62
CA MET A 1 -28.81 1.81 1.93
C MET A 1 -28.59 3.31 1.96
N ASP A 2 -28.89 4.00 3.06
CA ASP A 2 -28.62 5.43 3.18
C ASP A 2 -27.15 5.64 3.61
N VAL A 3 -26.28 5.91 2.65
CA VAL A 3 -24.83 6.00 2.86
C VAL A 3 -24.45 7.15 3.77
N GLN A 4 -25.14 8.30 3.66
CA GLN A 4 -24.86 9.45 4.52
C GLN A 4 -25.18 9.12 5.98
N LYS A 5 -26.30 8.45 6.23
CA LYS A 5 -26.65 7.99 7.58
C LYS A 5 -25.61 7.02 8.16
N ILE A 6 -25.09 6.11 7.33
CA ILE A 6 -24.01 5.18 7.74
C ILE A 6 -22.72 5.94 8.05
N VAL A 7 -22.34 6.91 7.20
CA VAL A 7 -21.18 7.78 7.42
C VAL A 7 -21.28 8.51 8.76
N ASP A 8 -22.43 9.11 9.05
CA ASP A 8 -22.66 9.84 10.29
C ASP A 8 -22.60 8.90 11.51
N ALA A 9 -23.15 7.70 11.38
CA ALA A 9 -23.10 6.66 12.41
C ALA A 9 -21.68 6.11 12.66
N ILE A 10 -20.83 5.98 11.65
CA ILE A 10 -19.41 5.60 11.82
C ILE A 10 -18.64 6.72 12.57
N ARG A 11 -19.03 7.98 12.35
CA ARG A 11 -18.36 9.15 12.94
C ARG A 11 -18.86 9.50 14.34
N SER A 12 -19.97 8.92 14.81
CA SER A 12 -20.52 9.20 16.14
C SER A 12 -19.52 8.88 17.27
N ASN A 13 -19.81 9.40 18.47
CA ASN A 13 -19.02 9.09 19.68
C ASN A 13 -19.50 7.83 20.39
N ASP A 14 -20.65 7.29 20.00
CA ASP A 14 -21.21 6.05 20.53
C ASP A 14 -20.58 4.83 19.85
N ILE A 15 -19.95 3.96 20.66
CA ILE A 15 -19.18 2.80 20.16
C ILE A 15 -20.11 1.76 19.54
N ASP A 16 -21.29 1.55 20.11
CA ASP A 16 -22.23 0.53 19.64
C ASP A 16 -22.86 0.96 18.31
N THR A 17 -23.16 2.25 18.17
CA THR A 17 -23.58 2.87 16.89
C THR A 17 -22.50 2.73 15.84
N ASN A 18 -21.23 2.99 16.18
CA ASN A 18 -20.14 2.80 15.23
C ASN A 18 -20.05 1.34 14.75
N LYS A 19 -20.10 0.37 15.69
CA LYS A 19 -20.01 -1.05 15.36
C LYS A 19 -21.17 -1.51 14.47
N ALA A 20 -22.40 -1.15 14.84
CA ALA A 20 -23.58 -1.49 14.04
C ALA A 20 -23.51 -0.89 12.62
N ALA A 21 -22.96 0.31 12.47
CA ALA A 21 -22.73 0.92 11.17
C ALA A 21 -21.68 0.17 10.34
N ILE A 22 -20.58 -0.25 10.96
CA ILE A 22 -19.54 -1.07 10.31
C ILE A 22 -20.09 -2.43 9.88
N GLU A 23 -20.83 -3.12 10.75
CA GLU A 23 -21.49 -4.39 10.43
C GLU A 23 -22.50 -4.23 9.29
N SER A 24 -23.23 -3.10 9.25
CA SER A 24 -24.12 -2.78 8.14
C SER A 24 -23.36 -2.57 6.83
N VAL A 25 -22.17 -1.95 6.85
CA VAL A 25 -21.31 -1.85 5.66
C VAL A 25 -20.94 -3.24 5.17
N TYR A 26 -20.51 -4.14 6.07
CA TYR A 26 -20.15 -5.51 5.69
C TYR A 26 -21.32 -6.28 5.07
N ALA A 27 -22.49 -6.22 5.70
CA ALA A 27 -23.66 -6.97 5.24
C ALA A 27 -24.19 -6.51 3.87
N HIS A 28 -24.00 -5.23 3.53
CA HIS A 28 -24.58 -4.62 2.32
C HIS A 28 -23.52 -4.16 1.31
N TYR A 29 -22.25 -4.52 1.51
CA TYR A 29 -21.14 -4.02 0.68
C TYR A 29 -21.34 -4.32 -0.82
N GLY A 30 -21.84 -5.51 -1.15
CA GLY A 30 -22.11 -5.91 -2.54
C GLY A 30 -23.17 -5.06 -3.27
N MET A 31 -23.96 -4.25 -2.53
CA MET A 31 -24.96 -3.35 -3.09
C MET A 31 -24.44 -1.91 -3.28
N LEU A 32 -23.21 -1.63 -2.81
CA LEU A 32 -22.62 -0.30 -2.90
C LEU A 32 -22.09 -0.01 -4.30
N THR A 33 -22.33 1.19 -4.78
CA THR A 33 -21.68 1.73 -5.98
C THR A 33 -20.25 2.16 -5.69
N GLU A 34 -19.45 2.43 -6.72
CA GLU A 34 -18.10 2.98 -6.54
C GLU A 34 -18.12 4.31 -5.78
N ARG A 35 -19.06 5.20 -6.11
CA ARG A 35 -19.23 6.47 -5.42
C ARG A 35 -19.54 6.29 -3.93
N ASP A 36 -20.40 5.33 -3.59
CA ASP A 36 -20.71 5.04 -2.18
C ASP A 36 -19.46 4.55 -1.43
N VAL A 37 -18.61 3.77 -2.08
CA VAL A 37 -17.33 3.29 -1.53
C VAL A 37 -16.38 4.46 -1.28
N GLU A 38 -16.29 5.41 -2.21
CA GLU A 38 -15.50 6.63 -2.06
C GLU A 38 -16.02 7.49 -0.90
N ASP A 39 -17.34 7.67 -0.79
CA ASP A 39 -17.98 8.46 0.27
C ASP A 39 -17.78 7.83 1.67
N LEU A 40 -17.75 6.50 1.76
CA LEU A 40 -17.51 5.76 3.02
C LEU A 40 -16.03 5.79 3.46
N THR A 41 -15.10 5.81 2.50
CA THR A 41 -13.66 5.63 2.75
C THR A 41 -13.09 6.55 3.83
N PRO A 42 -13.33 7.89 3.81
CA PRO A 42 -12.83 8.78 4.85
C PRO A 42 -13.31 8.40 6.26
N SER A 43 -14.55 7.92 6.37
CA SER A 43 -15.16 7.55 7.65
C SER A 43 -14.58 6.25 8.19
N LEU A 44 -14.27 5.29 7.32
CA LEU A 44 -13.61 4.04 7.70
C LEU A 44 -12.17 4.28 8.18
N VAL A 45 -11.43 5.17 7.50
CA VAL A 45 -10.08 5.58 7.93
C VAL A 45 -10.15 6.32 9.27
N TYR A 46 -11.15 7.19 9.46
CA TYR A 46 -11.38 7.86 10.74
C TYR A 46 -11.76 6.91 11.87
N TYR A 47 -12.53 5.86 11.58
CA TYR A 47 -12.83 4.83 12.57
C TYR A 47 -11.56 4.09 13.00
N LEU A 48 -10.72 3.67 12.06
CA LEU A 48 -9.40 3.11 12.35
C LEU A 48 -8.54 4.07 13.20
N TRP A 49 -8.61 5.37 12.91
CA TRP A 49 -7.93 6.40 13.70
C TRP A 49 -8.35 6.39 15.16
N LYS A 50 -9.66 6.35 15.42
CA LYS A 50 -10.31 6.42 16.74
C LYS A 50 -10.05 5.21 17.63
N LEU A 51 -9.89 4.02 17.04
CA LEU A 51 -9.72 2.79 17.83
C LEU A 51 -8.52 2.91 18.81
N PRO A 52 -8.69 2.59 20.10
CA PRO A 52 -7.70 2.96 21.13
C PRO A 52 -6.49 2.02 21.19
N LYS A 53 -6.66 0.73 20.84
CA LYS A 53 -5.62 -0.30 20.98
C LYS A 53 -5.17 -0.78 19.61
N PHE A 54 -3.87 -1.01 19.43
CA PHE A 54 -3.32 -1.51 18.17
C PHE A 54 -3.89 -2.90 17.79
N THR A 55 -4.20 -3.75 18.77
CA THR A 55 -4.87 -5.03 18.52
C THR A 55 -6.25 -4.84 17.87
N ALA A 56 -7.05 -3.89 18.37
CA ALA A 56 -8.36 -3.59 17.79
C ALA A 56 -8.23 -2.97 16.38
N GLN A 57 -7.24 -2.11 16.18
CA GLN A 57 -6.93 -1.52 14.87
C GLN A 57 -6.57 -2.60 13.84
N LYS A 58 -5.72 -3.56 14.21
CA LYS A 58 -5.37 -4.69 13.34
C LYS A 58 -6.57 -5.57 13.01
N GLN A 59 -7.37 -5.90 14.03
CA GLN A 59 -8.57 -6.72 13.85
C GLN A 59 -9.53 -6.05 12.88
N PHE A 60 -9.81 -4.76 13.07
CA PHE A 60 -10.68 -3.99 12.17
C PHE A 60 -10.15 -3.98 10.73
N VAL A 61 -8.83 -3.81 10.52
CA VAL A 61 -8.25 -3.86 9.16
C VAL A 61 -8.47 -5.23 8.51
N LEU A 62 -8.25 -6.32 9.24
CA LEU A 62 -8.44 -7.68 8.71
C LEU A 62 -9.92 -7.96 8.39
N GLU A 63 -10.83 -7.58 9.29
CA GLU A 63 -12.27 -7.71 9.09
C GLU A 63 -12.74 -6.88 7.90
N LEU A 64 -12.32 -5.61 7.82
CA LEU A 64 -12.68 -4.73 6.71
C LEU A 64 -12.26 -5.33 5.36
N LEU A 65 -10.99 -5.73 5.22
CA LEU A 65 -10.47 -6.20 3.93
C LEU A 65 -11.00 -7.58 3.51
N SER A 66 -11.45 -8.40 4.48
CA SER A 66 -12.08 -9.70 4.21
C SER A 66 -13.53 -9.60 3.76
N HIS A 67 -14.23 -8.52 4.12
CA HIS A 67 -15.63 -8.29 3.73
C HIS A 67 -15.78 -7.39 2.49
N THR A 68 -14.68 -6.86 1.95
CA THR A 68 -14.71 -5.91 0.82
C THR A 68 -13.85 -6.33 -0.36
N ASP A 69 -14.13 -5.77 -1.52
CA ASP A 69 -13.42 -6.07 -2.78
C ASP A 69 -12.35 -5.02 -3.12
N GLN A 70 -11.81 -5.12 -4.34
CA GLN A 70 -10.74 -4.24 -4.84
C GLN A 70 -11.12 -2.75 -4.88
N ARG A 71 -12.40 -2.40 -5.00
CA ARG A 71 -12.87 -1.01 -5.05
C ARG A 71 -12.56 -0.29 -3.74
N LEU A 72 -12.92 -0.88 -2.60
CA LEU A 72 -12.60 -0.27 -1.30
C LEU A 72 -11.09 -0.29 -1.03
N ARG A 73 -10.39 -1.36 -1.39
CA ARG A 73 -8.94 -1.47 -1.21
C ARG A 73 -8.20 -0.34 -1.94
N HIS A 74 -8.57 -0.12 -3.20
CA HIS A 74 -8.03 0.96 -4.00
C HIS A 74 -8.39 2.33 -3.41
N SER A 75 -9.66 2.57 -3.07
CA SER A 75 -10.11 3.83 -2.48
C SER A 75 -9.39 4.16 -1.17
N LEU A 76 -9.24 3.17 -0.27
CA LEU A 76 -8.47 3.32 0.98
C LEU A 76 -7.00 3.66 0.71
N LEU A 77 -6.36 2.99 -0.25
CA LEU A 77 -4.96 3.25 -0.61
C LEU A 77 -4.78 4.67 -1.15
N MET A 78 -5.63 5.07 -2.11
CA MET A 78 -5.57 6.40 -2.71
C MET A 78 -5.83 7.50 -1.68
N TYR A 79 -6.84 7.32 -0.82
CA TYR A 79 -7.11 8.25 0.27
C TYR A 79 -5.91 8.41 1.20
N LEU A 80 -5.23 7.31 1.57
CA LEU A 80 -4.03 7.37 2.40
C LEU A 80 -2.85 8.04 1.68
N VAL A 81 -2.67 7.79 0.38
CA VAL A 81 -1.61 8.43 -0.42
C VAL A 81 -1.80 9.94 -0.45
N GLU A 82 -3.03 10.41 -0.67
CA GLU A 82 -3.37 11.83 -0.73
C GLU A 82 -3.23 12.53 0.63
N ARG A 83 -3.61 11.84 1.70
CA ARG A 83 -3.67 12.41 3.05
C ARG A 83 -2.46 12.07 3.92
N TRP A 84 -1.45 11.37 3.39
CA TRP A 84 -0.35 10.83 4.18
C TRP A 84 0.38 11.90 4.99
N SER A 85 0.64 13.05 4.35
CA SER A 85 1.36 14.17 4.96
C SER A 85 0.60 14.81 6.13
N ASP A 86 -0.72 14.59 6.23
CA ASP A 86 -1.57 15.12 7.30
C ASP A 86 -1.63 14.20 8.53
N ILE A 87 -1.02 13.01 8.45
CA ILE A 87 -1.04 12.01 9.53
C ILE A 87 0.13 12.27 10.49
N PRO A 88 -0.11 12.69 11.74
CA PRO A 88 0.92 12.77 12.77
C PRO A 88 1.71 11.46 12.92
N LEU A 89 3.04 11.57 13.04
CA LEU A 89 3.96 10.43 13.14
C LEU A 89 3.57 9.42 14.22
N VAL A 90 3.06 9.89 15.38
CA VAL A 90 2.62 9.01 16.49
C VAL A 90 1.35 8.19 16.18
N ARG A 91 0.75 8.37 15.00
CA ARG A 91 -0.49 7.70 14.56
C ARG A 91 -0.29 6.88 13.29
N THR A 92 0.89 6.89 12.67
CA THR A 92 1.14 6.29 11.34
C THR A 92 1.14 4.76 11.34
N ASP A 93 1.54 4.10 12.44
CA ASP A 93 1.70 2.64 12.51
C ASP A 93 0.48 1.85 12.01
N LYS A 94 -0.73 2.31 12.36
CA LYS A 94 -1.97 1.65 11.94
C LYS A 94 -2.25 1.80 10.44
N PHE A 95 -1.82 2.91 9.85
CA PHE A 95 -1.96 3.17 8.42
C PHE A 95 -0.89 2.45 7.62
N TYR A 96 0.34 2.34 8.15
CA TYR A 96 1.33 1.43 7.60
C TYR A 96 0.84 -0.02 7.57
N TYR A 97 0.20 -0.46 8.66
CA TYR A 97 -0.42 -1.79 8.70
C TYR A 97 -1.53 -1.95 7.65
N LEU A 98 -2.43 -0.96 7.53
CA LEU A 98 -3.49 -0.97 6.52
C LEU A 98 -2.92 -1.02 5.09
N VAL A 99 -1.96 -0.15 4.75
CA VAL A 99 -1.29 -0.16 3.43
C VAL A 99 -0.66 -1.53 3.16
N LYS A 100 0.09 -2.09 4.11
CA LYS A 100 0.70 -3.41 3.96
C LYS A 100 -0.35 -4.49 3.64
N ARG A 101 -1.48 -4.50 4.37
CA ARG A 101 -2.56 -5.46 4.15
C ARG A 101 -3.32 -5.25 2.85
N ILE A 102 -3.49 -4.01 2.40
CA ILE A 102 -4.09 -3.72 1.08
C ILE A 102 -3.20 -4.27 -0.03
N LEU A 103 -1.89 -4.02 0.05
CA LEU A 103 -0.93 -4.45 -0.97
C LEU A 103 -0.95 -5.97 -1.16
N GLU A 104 -1.21 -6.76 -0.10
CA GLU A 104 -1.33 -8.22 -0.16
C GLU A 104 -2.37 -8.73 -1.18
N TYR A 105 -3.34 -7.91 -1.58
CA TYR A 105 -4.37 -8.26 -2.56
C TYR A 105 -4.03 -7.88 -4.01
N TYR A 106 -2.93 -7.16 -4.25
CA TYR A 106 -2.50 -6.83 -5.61
C TYR A 106 -1.72 -7.99 -6.23
N THR A 107 -2.03 -8.28 -7.50
CA THR A 107 -1.17 -9.07 -8.39
C THR A 107 0.12 -8.31 -8.65
N LEU A 108 1.25 -9.02 -8.75
CA LEU A 108 2.56 -8.41 -8.91
C LEU A 108 3.14 -8.67 -10.29
N ASP A 109 2.40 -8.24 -11.32
CA ASP A 109 2.90 -8.10 -12.69
C ASP A 109 3.65 -6.75 -12.86
N VAL A 110 4.39 -6.60 -13.97
CA VAL A 110 5.25 -5.44 -14.22
C VAL A 110 4.47 -4.12 -14.23
N GLU A 111 3.29 -4.11 -14.84
CA GLU A 111 2.44 -2.91 -14.90
C GLU A 111 2.01 -2.48 -13.50
N THR A 112 1.50 -3.43 -12.70
CA THR A 112 1.03 -3.16 -11.34
C THR A 112 2.18 -2.73 -10.43
N VAL A 113 3.33 -3.42 -10.49
CA VAL A 113 4.51 -3.05 -9.70
C VAL A 113 5.01 -1.66 -10.09
N SER A 114 5.06 -1.34 -11.38
CA SER A 114 5.44 -0.03 -11.89
C SER A 114 4.51 1.08 -11.36
N HIS A 115 3.19 0.85 -11.40
CA HIS A 115 2.22 1.77 -10.83
C HIS A 115 2.45 1.97 -9.31
N LEU A 116 2.55 0.88 -8.55
CA LEU A 116 2.74 0.92 -7.09
C LEU A 116 4.07 1.61 -6.70
N PHE A 117 5.13 1.40 -7.47
CA PHE A 117 6.43 2.04 -7.23
C PHE A 117 6.39 3.55 -7.43
N ASN A 118 5.39 4.08 -8.12
CA ASN A 118 5.22 5.51 -8.41
C ASN A 118 3.98 6.12 -7.74
N ILE A 119 3.23 5.35 -6.92
CA ILE A 119 1.91 5.75 -6.42
C ILE A 119 1.93 6.99 -5.51
N ALA A 120 3.02 7.21 -4.77
CA ALA A 120 3.11 8.28 -3.79
C ALA A 120 4.27 9.25 -4.11
N SER A 121 3.98 10.54 -4.01
CA SER A 121 5.01 11.60 -4.05
C SER A 121 5.80 11.68 -2.74
N ASN A 122 5.19 11.31 -1.62
CA ASN A 122 5.86 11.23 -0.34
C ASN A 122 6.88 10.08 -0.33
N THR A 123 8.16 10.42 -0.22
CA THR A 123 9.28 9.47 -0.29
C THR A 123 9.23 8.38 0.78
N GLU A 124 8.76 8.69 1.99
CA GLU A 124 8.69 7.73 3.09
C GLU A 124 7.63 6.66 2.82
N LEU A 125 6.42 7.08 2.46
CA LEU A 125 5.34 6.18 2.07
C LEU A 125 5.75 5.36 0.83
N ARG A 126 6.33 6.03 -0.18
CA ARG A 126 6.81 5.36 -1.39
C ARG A 126 7.86 4.29 -1.08
N ALA A 127 8.85 4.59 -0.22
CA ALA A 127 9.85 3.62 0.21
C ALA A 127 9.22 2.40 0.91
N PHE A 128 8.22 2.67 1.77
CA PHE A 128 7.47 1.62 2.46
C PHE A 128 6.69 0.73 1.49
N VAL A 129 5.97 1.31 0.52
CA VAL A 129 5.21 0.58 -0.51
C VAL A 129 6.16 -0.28 -1.34
N VAL A 130 7.25 0.30 -1.84
CA VAL A 130 8.27 -0.43 -2.63
C VAL A 130 8.79 -1.63 -1.83
N ARG A 131 9.16 -1.44 -0.55
CA ARG A 131 9.63 -2.53 0.30
C ARG A 131 8.58 -3.63 0.46
N CYS A 132 7.32 -3.27 0.73
CA CYS A 132 6.25 -4.26 0.91
C CYS A 132 5.99 -5.07 -0.38
N VAL A 133 6.08 -4.42 -1.55
CA VAL A 133 5.96 -5.11 -2.83
C VAL A 133 7.15 -6.02 -3.06
N VAL A 134 8.38 -5.53 -2.86
CA VAL A 134 9.61 -6.31 -3.01
C VAL A 134 9.65 -7.53 -2.10
N ASP A 135 9.28 -7.39 -0.82
CA ASP A 135 9.23 -8.50 0.14
C ASP A 135 8.23 -9.60 -0.24
N ARG A 136 7.29 -9.30 -1.15
CA ARG A 136 6.29 -10.25 -1.67
C ARG A 136 6.64 -10.81 -3.05
N LEU A 137 7.65 -10.27 -3.72
CA LEU A 137 8.14 -10.84 -4.98
C LEU A 137 8.78 -12.19 -4.65
N GLY A 138 8.18 -13.26 -5.17
CA GLY A 138 8.69 -14.62 -5.08
C GLY A 138 9.69 -14.88 -6.20
N GLU A 139 9.51 -16.01 -6.89
CA GLU A 139 10.18 -16.21 -8.17
C GLU A 139 9.61 -15.21 -9.18
N ILE A 140 10.51 -14.49 -9.85
CA ILE A 140 10.19 -13.48 -10.85
C ILE A 140 10.73 -13.90 -12.21
N ASP A 141 10.03 -13.51 -13.26
CA ASP A 141 10.46 -13.77 -14.63
C ASP A 141 11.49 -12.75 -15.12
N GLU A 142 12.01 -12.98 -16.33
CA GLU A 142 13.00 -12.13 -16.97
C GLU A 142 12.51 -10.69 -17.17
N GLU A 143 11.22 -10.51 -17.47
CA GLU A 143 10.63 -9.19 -17.68
C GLU A 143 10.64 -8.36 -16.39
N MET A 144 10.18 -8.97 -15.29
CA MET A 144 10.22 -8.36 -13.96
C MET A 144 11.66 -8.12 -13.49
N GLU A 145 12.60 -9.05 -13.73
CA GLU A 145 14.01 -8.82 -13.41
C GLU A 145 14.58 -7.57 -14.12
N HIS A 146 14.31 -7.43 -15.43
CA HIS A 146 14.74 -6.27 -16.20
C HIS A 146 14.10 -4.98 -15.71
N PHE A 147 12.79 -5.01 -15.45
CA PHE A 147 12.08 -3.86 -14.88
C PHE A 147 12.69 -3.41 -13.55
N LEU A 148 12.93 -4.34 -12.61
CA LEU A 148 13.49 -4.03 -11.30
C LEU A 148 14.91 -3.49 -11.42
N ALA A 149 15.76 -4.11 -12.23
CA ALA A 149 17.13 -3.66 -12.45
C ALA A 149 17.17 -2.25 -13.08
N GLU A 150 16.28 -1.98 -14.05
CA GLU A 150 16.13 -0.65 -14.63
C GLU A 150 15.69 0.37 -13.59
N PHE A 151 14.66 0.05 -12.81
CA PHE A 151 14.15 0.93 -11.77
C PHE A 151 15.25 1.28 -10.75
N ILE A 152 15.94 0.27 -10.22
CA ILE A 152 17.03 0.46 -9.25
C ILE A 152 18.14 1.31 -9.85
N SER A 153 18.42 1.21 -11.15
CA SER A 153 19.47 2.01 -11.79
C SER A 153 19.20 3.52 -11.81
N LYS A 154 17.92 3.93 -11.71
CA LYS A 154 17.47 5.33 -11.82
C LYS A 154 16.80 5.87 -10.55
N CYS A 155 16.42 5.01 -9.60
CA CYS A 155 15.59 5.45 -8.47
C CYS A 155 16.35 6.34 -7.46
N PRO A 156 15.64 7.23 -6.73
CA PRO A 156 16.24 8.03 -5.67
C PRO A 156 16.91 7.19 -4.57
N PRO A 157 18.01 7.68 -3.95
CA PRO A 157 18.73 6.93 -2.92
C PRO A 157 17.89 6.40 -1.75
N PRO A 158 16.86 7.09 -1.24
CA PRO A 158 16.03 6.56 -0.16
C PRO A 158 15.30 5.25 -0.49
N LEU A 159 14.98 5.00 -1.76
CA LEU A 159 14.29 3.77 -2.19
C LEU A 159 15.24 2.57 -2.29
N LEU A 160 16.55 2.81 -2.39
CA LEU A 160 17.53 1.75 -2.59
C LEU A 160 17.56 0.72 -1.45
N LEU A 161 17.22 1.14 -0.22
CA LEU A 161 17.19 0.28 0.96
C LEU A 161 16.10 -0.80 0.88
N SER A 162 15.11 -0.62 0.01
CA SER A 162 13.99 -1.55 -0.14
C SER A 162 14.33 -2.79 -0.96
N PHE A 163 15.52 -2.88 -1.59
CA PHE A 163 15.86 -3.93 -2.54
C PHE A 163 16.86 -4.98 -2.03
N GLY A 164 17.31 -4.91 -0.78
CA GLY A 164 18.39 -5.78 -0.28
C GLY A 164 18.07 -7.29 -0.27
N SER A 165 16.79 -7.64 -0.22
CA SER A 165 16.30 -9.02 -0.28
C SER A 165 16.26 -9.60 -1.70
N LEU A 166 16.29 -8.77 -2.75
CA LEU A 166 16.21 -9.25 -4.12
C LEU A 166 17.45 -10.02 -4.55
N ARG A 167 17.23 -11.00 -5.43
CA ARG A 167 18.28 -11.71 -6.16
C ARG A 167 17.89 -11.72 -7.63
N LEU A 168 18.67 -11.03 -8.46
CA LEU A 168 18.45 -10.91 -9.90
C LEU A 168 19.57 -11.61 -10.66
N SER A 169 19.30 -12.06 -11.88
CA SER A 169 20.33 -12.58 -12.76
C SER A 169 21.46 -11.56 -12.99
N LYS A 170 22.69 -12.08 -13.10
CA LYS A 170 23.88 -11.27 -13.41
C LYS A 170 23.71 -10.51 -14.72
N GLU A 171 23.04 -11.11 -15.70
CA GLU A 171 22.78 -10.54 -17.02
C GLU A 171 21.89 -9.31 -16.94
N ALA A 172 20.74 -9.42 -16.25
CA ALA A 172 19.86 -8.29 -16.02
C ALA A 172 20.57 -7.16 -15.27
N VAL A 173 21.30 -7.48 -14.20
CA VAL A 173 22.03 -6.49 -13.41
C VAL A 173 23.09 -5.75 -14.22
N LEU A 174 23.97 -6.46 -14.91
CA LEU A 174 25.10 -5.86 -15.61
C LEU A 174 24.67 -4.97 -16.78
N LYS A 175 23.54 -5.30 -17.44
CA LYS A 175 22.91 -4.46 -18.47
C LYS A 175 22.69 -3.03 -17.99
N TYR A 176 22.20 -2.86 -16.77
CA TYR A 176 21.89 -1.53 -16.22
C TYR A 176 23.04 -0.94 -15.39
N ALA A 177 23.74 -1.75 -14.59
CA ALA A 177 24.87 -1.30 -13.77
C ALA A 177 26.04 -0.74 -14.59
N GLY A 178 26.23 -1.26 -15.82
CA GLY A 178 27.26 -0.82 -16.77
C GLY A 178 26.99 0.55 -17.40
N SER A 179 25.79 1.12 -17.26
CA SER A 179 25.48 2.43 -17.81
C SER A 179 26.28 3.54 -17.10
N LYS A 180 26.78 4.50 -17.89
CA LYS A 180 27.48 5.69 -17.38
C LYS A 180 26.54 6.59 -16.56
N GLU A 181 25.24 6.51 -16.80
CA GLU A 181 24.21 7.32 -16.12
C GLU A 181 23.86 6.77 -14.74
N THR A 182 24.16 5.49 -14.47
CA THR A 182 23.84 4.87 -13.19
C THR A 182 24.76 5.40 -12.08
N GLY A 183 24.15 6.06 -11.09
CA GLY A 183 24.84 6.60 -9.94
C GLY A 183 25.59 5.55 -9.13
N LYS A 184 26.69 5.95 -8.47
CA LYS A 184 27.57 5.03 -7.72
C LYS A 184 26.81 4.19 -6.68
N LYS A 185 25.85 4.79 -5.96
CA LYS A 185 25.04 4.09 -4.95
C LYS A 185 24.12 3.04 -5.58
N ASN A 186 23.41 3.41 -6.65
CA ASN A 186 22.54 2.52 -7.40
C ASN A 186 23.33 1.33 -7.97
N ARG A 187 24.51 1.59 -8.54
CA ARG A 187 25.41 0.55 -9.05
C ARG A 187 25.85 -0.42 -7.96
N ALA A 188 26.22 0.09 -6.78
CA ALA A 188 26.61 -0.76 -5.65
C ALA A 188 25.46 -1.68 -5.21
N VAL A 189 24.24 -1.16 -5.15
CA VAL A 189 23.04 -1.95 -4.80
C VAL A 189 22.75 -3.00 -5.87
N LEU A 190 22.74 -2.61 -7.14
CA LEU A 190 22.60 -3.54 -8.27
C LEU A 190 23.59 -4.70 -8.21
N CYS A 191 24.88 -4.42 -8.00
CA CYS A 191 25.89 -5.48 -7.89
C CYS A 191 25.71 -6.35 -6.64
N SER A 192 25.16 -5.81 -5.54
CA SER A 192 24.95 -6.56 -4.30
C SER A 192 23.78 -7.56 -4.35
N ILE A 193 22.88 -7.40 -5.32
CA ILE A 193 21.69 -8.25 -5.50
C ILE A 193 21.86 -9.27 -6.64
N ILE A 194 23.06 -9.45 -7.17
CA ILE A 194 23.34 -10.51 -8.15
C ILE A 194 23.16 -11.88 -7.46
N LYS A 195 22.43 -12.78 -8.10
CA LYS A 195 22.26 -14.19 -7.70
C LYS A 195 23.57 -14.97 -7.80
#